data_AF-A0A1N7B496-F1
#
_entry.id   AF-A0A1N7B496-F1
#
_cell.length_a   1.000
_cell.length_b   1.000
_cell.length_c   1.000
_cell.angle_alpha   90.00
_cell.angle_beta   90.00
_cell.angle_gamma   90.00
#
_symmetry.space_group_name_H-M   'P 1'
#
loop_
_entity.id
_entity.type
_entity.pdbx_description
1 polymer ?
#
loop_
_entity_poly.entity_id
_entity_poly.type
_entity_poly.pdbx_seq_one_letter_code
_entity_poly.pdbx_strand_id
1 'polypeptide(L)' 'MKQFYIKAYNSAVKHGSNQLKKMIWAENKDEAYDKFYEQFEKPGTVDSSNVYIRKIIEVTEENKDSMDDY' A
#
# COMPACT_ATOMS: atom_id res chain seq x y z
N MET A 1 12.53 1.82 12.96
CA MET A 1 11.54 1.98 11.86
C MET A 1 12.02 1.21 10.65
N LYS A 2 11.10 0.53 9.97
CA LYS A 2 11.35 -0.29 8.78
C LYS A 2 10.51 0.23 7.63
N GLN A 3 10.94 -0.04 6.40
CA GLN A 3 10.18 0.32 5.21
C GLN A 3 9.32 -0.87 4.77
N PHE A 4 8.05 -0.61 4.48
CA PHE A 4 7.10 -1.60 4.01
C PHE A 4 6.55 -1.17 2.65
N TYR A 5 6.59 -2.09 1.70
CA TYR A 5 5.94 -1.95 0.41
C TYR A 5 4.55 -2.57 0.46
N ILE A 6 3.54 -1.77 0.14
CA ILE A 6 2.14 -2.17 0.15
C ILE A 6 1.61 -2.14 -1.28
N LYS A 7 1.06 -3.28 -1.70
CA LYS A 7 0.33 -3.41 -2.95
C LYS A 7 -1.15 -3.60 -2.63
N ALA A 8 -1.98 -2.70 -3.15
CA ALA A 8 -3.42 -2.69 -2.96
C ALA A 8 -4.15 -2.50 -4.30
N TYR A 9 -5.46 -2.68 -4.30
CA TYR A 9 -6.32 -2.54 -5.46
C TYR A 9 -7.55 -1.72 -5.10
N ASN A 10 -7.94 -0.81 -5.99
CA ASN A 10 -9.18 -0.07 -5.87
C ASN A 10 -10.29 -0.72 -6.72
N SER A 11 -11.25 -1.39 -6.08
CA SER A 11 -12.36 -2.05 -6.76
C SER A 11 -13.32 -1.10 -7.49
N ALA A 12 -13.32 0.20 -7.14
CA ALA A 12 -14.18 1.18 -7.79
C ALA A 12 -13.69 1.54 -9.20
N VAL A 13 -12.42 1.30 -9.52
CA VAL A 13 -11.83 1.59 -10.84
C VAL A 13 -12.15 0.43 -11.79
N LYS A 14 -13.11 0.64 -12.69
CA LYS A 14 -13.54 -0.35 -13.70
C LYS A 14 -12.71 -0.32 -14.99
N HIS A 15 -12.05 0.78 -15.29
CA HIS A 15 -11.24 0.97 -16.49
C HIS A 15 -9.90 1.64 -16.12
N GLY A 16 -8.79 1.09 -16.62
CA GLY A 16 -7.43 1.54 -16.30
C GLY A 16 -6.76 0.72 -15.19
N SER A 17 -5.58 1.16 -14.75
CA SER A 17 -4.86 0.51 -13.65
C SER A 17 -5.54 0.81 -12.33
N ASN A 18 -6.09 -0.23 -11.70
CA ASN A 18 -6.67 -0.16 -10.37
C ASN A 18 -5.66 -0.46 -9.25
N GLN A 19 -4.38 -0.60 -9.59
CA GLN A 19 -3.34 -0.96 -8.63
C GLN A 19 -2.84 0.29 -7.88
N LEU A 20 -2.72 0.15 -6.58
CA LEU A 20 -2.14 1.13 -5.67
C LEU A 20 -0.85 0.52 -5.10
N LYS A 21 0.27 1.21 -5.29
CA LYS A 21 1.58 0.82 -4.77
C LYS A 21 2.08 1.94 -3.85
N LYS A 22 2.47 1.61 -2.62
CA LYS A 22 2.94 2.61 -1.65
C LYS A 22 4.06 2.07 -0.77
N MET A 23 5.04 2.93 -0.50
CA MET A 23 6.06 2.71 0.52
C MET A 23 5.65 3.42 1.81
N ILE A 24 5.67 2.72 2.93
CA ILE A 24 5.33 3.24 4.26
C ILE A 24 6.44 2.92 5.25
N TRP A 25 6.79 3.89 6.08
CA TRP A 25 7.70 3.68 7.20
C TRP A 25 6.89 3.38 8.47
N ALA A 26 7.11 2.21 9.06
CA ALA A 26 6.42 1.74 10.25
C ALA A 26 7.33 0.86 11.11
N GLU A 27 6.97 0.61 12.37
CA GLU A 27 7.73 -0.31 13.22
C GLU A 27 7.42 -1.78 12.89
N ASN A 28 6.19 -2.07 12.48
CA ASN A 28 5.71 -3.41 12.14
C ASN A 28 4.66 -3.38 11.01
N LYS A 29 4.14 -4.57 10.63
CA LYS A 29 3.16 -4.71 9.54
C LYS A 29 1.79 -4.12 9.88
N ASP A 30 1.33 -4.25 11.12
CA ASP A 30 0.04 -3.70 11.57
C ASP A 30 0.07 -2.17 11.52
N GLU A 31 1.13 -1.54 12.01
CA GLU A 31 1.28 -0.09 11.90
C GLU A 31 1.43 0.38 10.44
N ALA A 32 2.06 -0.43 9.57
CA ALA A 32 2.09 -0.14 8.14
C ALA A 32 0.69 -0.21 7.51
N TYR A 33 -0.16 -1.13 7.98
CA TYR A 33 -1.55 -1.27 7.55
C TYR A 33 -2.37 -0.04 7.97
N ASP A 34 -2.30 0.37 9.23
CA ASP A 34 -3.04 1.54 9.72
C ASP A 34 -2.61 2.81 8.99
N LYS A 35 -1.31 3.07 8.89
CA LYS A 35 -0.75 4.22 8.16
C LYS A 35 -1.09 4.24 6.68
N PHE A 36 -1.38 3.08 6.09
CA PHE A 36 -1.86 3.01 4.71
C PHE A 36 -3.30 3.52 4.63
N TYR A 37 -4.17 3.05 5.52
CA TYR A 37 -5.57 3.43 5.53
C TYR A 37 -5.83 4.87 6.00
N GLU A 38 -5.01 5.41 6.91
CA GLU A 38 -5.07 6.81 7.34
C GLU A 38 -4.97 7.80 6.16
N GLN A 39 -4.30 7.41 5.05
CA GLN A 39 -4.19 8.26 3.87
C GLN A 39 -5.54 8.50 3.19
N PHE A 40 -6.50 7.60 3.37
CA PHE A 40 -7.82 7.66 2.74
C PHE A 40 -8.86 8.39 3.60
N GLU A 41 -8.51 8.81 4.82
CA GLU A 41 -9.39 9.64 5.67
C GLU A 41 -9.42 11.11 5.20
N LYS A 42 -8.52 11.51 4.31
CA LYS A 42 -8.44 12.88 3.80
C LYS A 42 -9.54 13.17 2.78
N PRO A 43 -10.16 14.35 2.81
CA PRO A 43 -11.14 14.72 1.80
C PRO A 43 -10.50 14.71 0.39
N GLY A 44 -11.17 14.07 -0.58
CA GLY A 44 -10.69 13.95 -1.96
C GLY A 44 -9.89 12.70 -2.27
N THR A 45 -9.65 11.82 -1.31
CA THR A 45 -9.11 10.48 -1.57
C THR A 45 -10.20 9.47 -1.89
N VAL A 46 -9.83 8.37 -2.54
CA VAL A 46 -10.77 7.28 -2.85
C VAL A 46 -11.29 6.65 -1.56
N ASP A 47 -12.54 6.19 -1.60
CA ASP A 47 -13.17 5.54 -0.46
C ASP A 47 -12.39 4.27 -0.05
N SER A 48 -11.98 4.20 1.22
CA SER A 48 -11.14 3.12 1.75
C SER A 48 -11.82 1.76 1.68
N SER A 49 -13.15 1.69 1.72
CA SER A 49 -13.93 0.46 1.58
C SER A 49 -13.78 -0.19 0.20
N ASN A 50 -13.36 0.58 -0.81
CA ASN A 50 -13.04 0.08 -2.13
C ASN A 50 -11.58 -0.33 -2.29
N VAL A 51 -10.74 -0.10 -1.27
CA VAL A 51 -9.30 -0.37 -1.32
C VAL A 51 -8.97 -1.67 -0.58
N TYR A 52 -8.43 -2.63 -1.32
CA TYR A 52 -8.04 -3.94 -0.81
C TYR A 52 -6.54 -4.12 -0.87
N ILE A 53 -5.89 -4.25 0.30
CA ILE A 53 -4.47 -4.62 0.35
C ILE A 53 -4.31 -6.07 -0.08
N ARG A 54 -3.49 -6.30 -1.10
CA ARG A 54 -3.12 -7.65 -1.56
C ARG A 54 -1.87 -8.16 -0.87
N LYS A 55 -0.89 -7.29 -0.62
CA LYS A 55 0.39 -7.69 -0.05
C LYS A 55 1.06 -6.55 0.70
N ILE A 56 1.65 -6.87 1.85
CA ILE A 56 2.53 -6.01 2.63
C ILE A 56 3.87 -6.73 2.76
N ILE A 57 4.94 -6.13 2.26
CA ILE A 57 6.29 -6.70 2.25
C ILE A 57 7.21 -5.79 3.02
N GLU A 58 7.97 -6.33 3.97
CA GLU A 58 9.09 -5.61 4.58
C GLU A 58 10.21 -5.49 3.56
N VAL A 59 10.64 -4.26 3.29
CA VAL A 59 11.72 -3.97 2.36
C VAL A 59 13.03 -4.19 3.10
N THR A 60 13.79 -5.18 2.65
CA THR A 60 15.14 -5.49 3.11
C THR A 60 16.13 -5.14 2.01
N GLU A 61 17.42 -5.04 2.34
CA GLU A 61 18.45 -4.73 1.34
C GLU A 61 18.47 -5.75 0.18
N GLU A 62 18.09 -7.00 0.45
CA GLU A 62 18.06 -8.09 -0.52
C GLU A 62 16.89 -8.00 -1.52
N ASN A 63 15.76 -7.40 -1.14
CA ASN A 63 14.55 -7.38 -1.98
C ASN A 63 14.21 -5.99 -2.54
N LYS A 64 14.99 -4.97 -2.18
CA LYS A 64 14.79 -3.57 -2.56
C LYS A 64 14.77 -3.35 -4.07
N ASP A 65 15.62 -4.07 -4.81
CA ASP A 65 15.78 -3.94 -6.26
C ASP A 65 14.62 -4.58 -7.04
N SER A 66 13.94 -5.57 -6.45
CA SER A 66 12.86 -6.34 -7.10
C SER A 66 11.45 -5.80 -6.87
N MET A 67 11.29 -4.64 -6.22
CA MET A 67 9.97 -4.09 -5.87
C MET A 67 9.26 -3.41 -7.06
N ASP A 68 10.00 -3.03 -8.10
CA ASP A 68 9.44 -2.38 -9.29
C ASP A 68 8.67 -3.37 -10.20
N ASP A 69 9.10 -4.64 -10.21
CA ASP A 69 8.63 -5.70 -11.12
C ASP A 69 7.33 -6.41 -10.65
N TYR A 70 6.86 -6.16 -9.42
CA TYR A 70 5.78 -6.94 -8.77
C TYR A 70 4.36 -6.39 -8.86
#